data_AF-A0A4R5MNL4-F1
#
_entry.id   AF-A0A4R5MNL4-F1
#
_cell.length_a   1.000
_cell.length_b   1.000
_cell.length_c   1.000
_cell.angle_alpha   90.00
_cell.angle_beta   90.00
_cell.angle_gamma   90.00
#
_symmetry.space_group_name_H-M   'P 1'
#
loop_
_entity.id
_entity.type
_entity.pdbx_description
1 polymer ?
#
loop_
_entity_poly.entity_id
_entity_poly.type
_entity_poly.pdbx_seq_one_letter_code
_entity_poly.pdbx_strand_id
1 'polypeptide(L)'
;MNLKELLLKGQNFIALLNQFRIDAKDLIIKDENLIFLGQERGKNDIVKESVCIEGRNNEGLISLFGTLHYNLLSKLAVFEMQSAEKMSLPN
;
A
#
# COMPACT_ATOMS: atom_id res chain seq x y z
N MET A 1 -12.06 -3.40 9.15
CA MET A 1 -11.93 -2.11 8.43
C MET A 1 -10.89 -2.33 7.34
N ASN A 2 -11.17 -2.01 6.08
CA ASN A 2 -10.31 -2.41 4.96
C ASN A 2 -9.31 -1.30 4.61
N LEU A 3 -8.02 -1.55 4.82
CA LEU A 3 -6.94 -0.58 4.59
C LEU A 3 -6.86 -0.16 3.12
N LYS A 4 -7.06 -1.12 2.21
CA LYS A 4 -7.05 -0.89 0.76
C LYS A 4 -8.09 0.15 0.35
N GLU A 5 -9.29 0.11 0.93
CA GLU A 5 -10.33 1.11 0.64
C GLU A 5 -9.94 2.51 1.07
N LEU A 6 -9.20 2.65 2.18
CA LEU A 6 -8.77 3.96 2.68
C LEU A 6 -7.64 4.55 1.82
N LEU A 7 -6.70 3.71 1.39
CA LEU A 7 -5.67 4.11 0.45
C LEU A 7 -6.27 4.54 -0.89
N LEU A 8 -7.27 3.81 -1.40
CA LEU A 8 -7.98 4.16 -2.63
C LEU A 8 -8.83 5.43 -2.52
N LYS A 9 -9.13 5.94 -1.32
CA LYS A 9 -9.73 7.27 -1.14
C LYS A 9 -8.71 8.40 -1.31
N GLY A 10 -7.42 8.11 -1.22
CA GLY A 10 -6.34 9.08 -1.39
C GLY A 10 -6.02 9.33 -2.87
N GLN A 11 -6.16 10.58 -3.33
CA GLN A 11 -5.83 10.95 -4.72
C GLN A 11 -4.36 10.67 -5.09
N ASN A 12 -3.43 10.85 -4.15
CA ASN A 12 -2.01 10.55 -4.35
C ASN A 12 -1.77 9.07 -4.66
N PHE A 13 -2.49 8.17 -3.99
CA PHE A 13 -2.33 6.74 -4.19
C PHE A 13 -2.89 6.30 -5.54
N ILE A 14 -4.07 6.81 -5.93
CA ILE A 14 -4.61 6.57 -7.28
C ILE A 14 -3.65 7.06 -8.36
N ALA A 15 -3.08 8.27 -8.19
CA ALA A 15 -2.10 8.81 -9.13
C ALA A 15 -0.86 7.90 -9.25
N LEU A 16 -0.37 7.36 -8.13
CA LEU A 16 0.73 6.40 -8.12
C LEU A 16 0.38 5.13 -8.90
N LEU A 17 -0.79 4.52 -8.65
CA LEU A 17 -1.23 3.33 -9.39
C LEU A 17 -1.31 3.57 -10.90
N ASN A 18 -1.81 4.74 -11.30
CA ASN A 18 -1.87 5.13 -12.70
C ASN A 18 -0.48 5.30 -13.33
N GLN A 19 0.50 5.84 -12.60
CA GLN A 19 1.89 5.94 -13.09
C GLN A 19 2.47 4.57 -13.44
N PHE A 20 2.15 3.56 -12.64
CA PHE A 20 2.61 2.18 -12.85
C PHE A 20 1.64 1.32 -13.66
N ARG A 21 0.52 1.87 -14.13
CA ARG A 21 -0.56 1.17 -14.86
C ARG A 21 -1.08 -0.06 -14.11
N ILE A 22 -1.17 0.04 -12.79
CA ILE A 22 -1.69 -1.01 -11.90
C ILE A 22 -3.19 -0.77 -11.70
N ASP A 23 -4.02 -1.78 -11.94
CA ASP A 23 -5.45 -1.70 -11.59
C ASP A 23 -5.62 -1.89 -10.08
N ALA A 24 -6.51 -1.10 -9.46
CA ALA A 24 -6.83 -1.21 -8.05
C ALA A 24 -7.34 -2.61 -7.66
N LYS A 25 -7.95 -3.34 -8.60
CA LYS A 25 -8.42 -4.72 -8.41
C LYS A 25 -7.26 -5.70 -8.27
N ASP A 26 -6.17 -5.47 -9.00
CA ASP A 26 -4.96 -6.30 -9.03
C ASP A 26 -3.95 -5.95 -7.92
N LEU A 27 -4.32 -5.02 -7.05
CA LEU A 27 -3.49 -4.58 -5.93
C LEU A 27 -3.60 -5.53 -4.73
N ILE A 28 -2.46 -5.96 -4.20
CA ILE A 28 -2.33 -6.82 -3.03
C ILE A 28 -1.35 -6.15 -2.05
N ILE A 29 -1.80 -5.90 -0.82
CA ILE A 29 -0.93 -5.41 0.26
C ILE A 29 -0.42 -6.65 1.01
N LYS A 30 0.87 -6.96 0.91
CA LYS A 30 1.43 -8.20 1.50
C LYS A 30 1.43 -8.20 3.02
N ASP A 31 1.72 -7.06 3.60
CA ASP A 31 1.93 -6.91 5.04
C ASP A 31 0.65 -6.57 5.82
N GLU A 32 -0.54 -6.67 5.19
CA GLU A 32 -1.80 -6.24 5.81
C GLU A 32 -2.04 -6.90 7.17
N ASN A 33 -1.66 -8.17 7.34
CA ASN A 33 -1.80 -8.88 8.61
C ASN A 33 -0.77 -8.48 9.68
N LEU A 34 0.42 -8.03 9.29
CA LEU A 34 1.49 -7.66 10.24
C LEU A 34 1.24 -6.26 10.84
N ILE A 35 0.71 -5.34 10.03
CA ILE A 35 0.41 -3.95 10.44
C ILE A 35 -0.55 -3.91 11.64
N PHE A 36 -1.54 -4.82 11.68
CA PHE A 36 -2.53 -4.86 12.76
C PHE A 36 -2.12 -5.73 13.95
N LEU A 37 -1.19 -6.67 13.78
CA LEU A 37 -0.67 -7.50 14.89
C LEU A 37 0.23 -6.70 15.84
N GLY A 38 0.89 -5.64 15.36
CA GLY A 38 1.68 -4.71 16.20
C GLY A 38 0.85 -3.77 17.08
N GLN A 39 -0.48 -3.69 16.87
CA GLN A 39 -1.35 -2.72 17.56
C GLN A 39 -1.64 -3.05 19.02
N GLU A 40 -1.22 -4.21 19.53
CA GLU A 40 -1.38 -4.54 20.95
C GLU A 40 -0.44 -3.73 21.88
N ARG A 41 0.46 -2.87 21.36
CA ARG A 41 1.56 -2.30 22.15
C ARG A 41 1.66 -0.77 22.28
N GLY A 42 0.75 0.05 21.77
CA GLY A 42 0.90 1.50 22.00
C GLY A 42 -0.30 2.36 21.69
N LYS A 43 -0.63 3.25 22.65
CA LYS A 43 -1.63 4.33 22.59
C LYS A 43 -1.27 5.43 21.57
N ASN A 44 -0.89 5.09 20.34
CA ASN A 44 -0.59 6.05 19.30
C ASN A 44 -1.66 6.00 18.22
N ASP A 45 -2.42 7.08 18.06
CA ASP A 45 -3.46 7.23 17.03
C ASP A 45 -2.92 7.19 15.60
N ILE A 46 -1.61 7.33 15.42
CA ILE A 46 -0.91 7.30 14.13
C ILE A 46 0.04 6.10 14.10
N VAL A 47 -0.23 5.20 13.16
CA VAL A 47 0.57 4.02 12.85
C VAL A 47 1.44 4.33 11.63
N LYS A 48 2.73 3.96 11.70
CA LYS A 48 3.68 4.12 10.61
C LYS A 48 4.40 2.79 10.41
N GLU A 49 4.05 2.07 9.36
CA GLU A 49 4.61 0.75 9.10
C GLU A 49 5.19 0.69 7.70
N SER A 50 6.30 -0.02 7.53
CA SER A 50 6.83 -0.34 6.20
C SER A 50 5.96 -1.41 5.57
N VAL A 51 5.49 -1.19 4.35
CA VAL A 51 4.58 -2.11 3.65
C VAL A 51 5.04 -2.34 2.21
N CYS A 52 4.87 -3.57 1.74
CA CYS A 52 4.99 -3.92 0.34
C CYS A 52 3.60 -4.02 -0.30
N ILE A 53 3.42 -3.28 -1.39
CA ILE A 53 2.22 -3.29 -2.22
C ILE A 53 2.58 -3.86 -3.58
N GLU A 54 2.00 -5.00 -3.91
CA GLU A 54 2.15 -5.61 -5.21
C GLU A 54 0.98 -5.22 -6.11
N GLY A 55 1.29 -4.92 -7.36
CA GLY A 55 0.32 -4.69 -8.42
C GLY A 55 0.74 -5.41 -9.68
N ARG A 56 -0.16 -6.17 -10.28
CA ARG A 56 0.09 -6.78 -11.58
C ARG A 56 -0.38 -5.83 -12.68
N ASN A 57 0.43 -5.69 -13.72
CA ASN A 57 0.03 -5.03 -14.96
C ASN A 57 0.38 -5.91 -16.17
N ASN A 58 0.07 -5.43 -17.38
CA ASN A 58 0.34 -6.16 -18.63
C ASN A 58 1.83 -6.42 -18.91
N GLU A 59 2.73 -5.76 -18.18
CA GLU A 59 4.18 -5.88 -18.36
C GLU A 59 4.85 -6.76 -17.29
N GLY A 60 4.10 -7.20 -16.27
CA GLY A 60 4.62 -8.05 -15.20
C GLY A 60 4.09 -7.70 -13.82
N LEU A 61 4.87 -8.05 -12.80
CA LEU A 61 4.58 -7.74 -11.40
C LEU A 61 5.36 -6.50 -10.99
N ILE A 62 4.69 -5.53 -10.39
CA ILE A 62 5.30 -4.35 -9.80
C ILE A 62 5.15 -4.44 -8.29
N SER A 63 6.26 -4.32 -7.57
CA SER A 63 6.31 -4.28 -6.11
C SER A 63 6.70 -2.87 -5.68
N LEU A 64 5.78 -2.20 -4.99
CA LEU A 64 5.97 -0.86 -4.43
C LEU A 64 6.31 -1.01 -2.95
N PHE A 65 7.48 -0.53 -2.56
CA PHE A 65 7.92 -0.51 -1.17
C PHE A 65 7.81 0.91 -0.63
N GLY A 66 7.24 1.04 0.56
CA GLY A 66 7.04 2.35 1.16
C GLY A 66 6.58 2.29 2.60
N THR A 67 6.32 3.45 3.16
CA THR A 67 5.75 3.57 4.50
C THR A 67 4.28 3.90 4.41
N LEU A 68 3.47 3.12 5.12
CA LEU A 68 2.06 3.40 5.34
C LEU A 68 1.90 4.26 6.59
N HIS A 69 1.37 5.45 6.39
CA HIS A 69 0.95 6.36 7.46
C HIS A 69 -0.55 6.21 7.63
N TYR A 70 -0.97 5.65 8.76
CA TYR A 70 -2.37 5.39 9.04
C TYR A 70 -2.81 6.08 10.33
N ASN A 71 -3.82 6.94 10.23
CA ASN A 71 -4.44 7.59 11.38
C ASN A 71 -5.76 6.88 11.70
N LEU A 72 -5.81 6.25 12.89
CA LEU A 72 -6.95 5.49 13.39
C LEU A 72 -8.17 6.40 13.69
N LEU A 73 -7.92 7.59 14.23
CA LEU A 73 -8.97 8.54 14.64
C LEU A 73 -9.67 9.15 13.42
N SER A 74 -8.88 9.67 12.48
CA SER A 74 -9.37 10.30 11.24
C SER A 74 -9.68 9.29 10.14
N LYS A 75 -9.39 8.00 10.36
CA LYS A 75 -9.57 6.91 9.38
C LYS A 75 -8.89 7.23 8.04
N LEU A 76 -7.69 7.79 8.09
CA LEU A 76 -6.96 8.28 6.93
C LEU A 76 -5.70 7.45 6.73
N ALA A 77 -5.49 6.98 5.51
CA ALA A 77 -4.32 6.20 5.11
C ALA A 77 -3.58 6.92 3.99
N VAL A 78 -2.26 7.07 4.14
CA VAL A 78 -1.37 7.61 3.11
C VAL A 78 -0.24 6.63 2.92
N PHE A 79 0.02 6.26 1.68
CA PHE A 79 1.19 5.45 1.32
C PHE A 79 2.26 6.37 0.73
N GLU A 80 3.41 6.39 1.37
CA GLU A 80 4.60 7.11 0.91
C GLU A 80 5.54 6.10 0.26
N MET A 81 5.60 6.14 -1.08
CA MET A 81 6.46 5.25 -1.87
C MET A 81 7.92 5.66 -1.71
N GLN A 82 8.79 4.68 -1.45
CA GLN A 82 10.24 4.86 -1.33
C GLN A 82 10.98 4.23 -2.51
N SER A 83 10.56 3.05 -2.94
CA SER A 83 11.13 2.36 -4.10
C SER A 83 10.08 1.50 -4.80
N ALA A 84 10.34 1.21 -6.08
CA ALA A 84 9.53 0.31 -6.89
C ALA A 84 10.43 -0.67 -7.62
N GLU A 85 10.07 -1.94 -7.59
CA GLU A 85 10.70 -2.98 -8.38
C GLU A 85 9.70 -3.50 -9.41
N LYS A 86 10.15 -3.65 -10.65
CA LYS A 86 9.36 -4.27 -11.72
C LYS A 86 10.01 -5.59 -12.09
N MET A 87 9.31 -6.68 -11.82
CA MET A 87 9.70 -8.00 -12.28
C MET A 87 9.01 -8.27 -13.62
N SER A 88 9.78 -8.16 -14.70
CA SER A 88 9.34 -8.58 -16.03
C SER A 88 9.10 -10.08 -16.04
N LEU A 89 7.98 -10.52 -16.64
CA LEU A 89 7.78 -11.94 -16.90
C LEU A 89 8.88 -12.42 -17.87
N PRO A 90 9.57 -13.54 -17.59
CA PRO A 90 10.51 -14.11 -18.55
C PRO A 90 9.78 -14.47 -19.85
N ASN A 91 10.35 -14.05 -20.98
CA ASN A 91 9.87 -14.35 -22.33
C ASN A 91 9.82 -15.86 -22.61
#